data_AF-A0A8T4BPR0-F1
#
_entry.id   AF-A0A8T4BPR0-F1
#
_cell.length_a   1.000
_cell.length_b   1.000
_cell.length_c   1.000
_cell.angle_alpha   90.00
_cell.angle_beta   90.00
_cell.angle_gamma   90.00
#
_symmetry.space_group_name_H-M   'P 1'
#
loop_
_entity.id
_entity.type
_entity.pdbx_description
1 polymer ?
#
loop_
_entity_poly.entity_id
_entity_poly.type
_entity_poly.pdbx_seq_one_letter_code
_entity_poly.pdbx_strand_id
1 'polypeptide(L)' 'MSQELERVYTIPLGKVKLSQSQHRAVRAINMIREFAQHHMKVETIKIDEELARDIWARGVRNPPRKVRV' A
#
# COMPACT_ATOMS: atom_id res chain seq x y z
N MET A 1 -25.65 -14.31 0.82
CA MET A 1 -25.09 -13.73 -0.42
C MET A 1 -24.01 -12.75 -0.01
N SER A 2 -22.75 -13.18 0.01
CA SER A 2 -21.63 -12.27 0.30
C SER A 2 -21.57 -11.27 -0.86
N GLN A 3 -21.76 -9.99 -0.58
CA GLN A 3 -21.57 -8.95 -1.59
C GLN A 3 -20.07 -8.79 -1.80
N GLU A 4 -19.53 -9.37 -2.86
CA GLU A 4 -18.17 -9.06 -3.32
C GLU A 4 -18.14 -7.58 -3.72
N LEU A 5 -17.52 -6.77 -2.86
CA LEU A 5 -17.36 -5.34 -3.07
C LEU A 5 -15.96 -5.10 -3.65
N GLU A 6 -15.90 -5.01 -4.97
CA GLU A 6 -14.71 -4.56 -5.68
C GLU A 6 -14.72 -3.03 -5.78
N ARG A 7 -13.61 -2.41 -5.38
CA ARG A 7 -13.42 -0.96 -5.47
C ARG A 7 -11.98 -0.69 -5.87
N VAL A 8 -11.81 0.20 -6.85
CA VAL A 8 -10.48 0.65 -7.28
C VAL A 8 -10.19 2.01 -6.65
N TYR A 9 -9.11 2.09 -5.89
CA TYR A 9 -8.61 3.29 -5.24
C TYR A 9 -7.26 3.70 -5.82
N THR A 10 -6.96 5.00 -5.72
CA THR A 10 -5.59 5.49 -5.93
C THR A 10 -5.03 5.93 -4.58
N ILE A 11 -4.05 5.19 -4.07
CA ILE A 11 -3.44 5.43 -2.76
C ILE A 11 -2.23 6.36 -2.93
N PRO A 12 -2.26 7.58 -2.33
CA PRO A 12 -1.11 8.48 -2.36
C PRO A 12 -0.08 8.06 -1.30
N LEU A 13 1.10 7.64 -1.74
CA LEU A 13 2.23 7.23 -0.88
C LEU A 13 3.25 8.36 -0.67
N GLY A 14 2.88 9.61 -0.99
CA GLY A 14 3.78 10.77 -0.86
C GLY A 14 4.34 10.97 0.56
N LYS A 15 3.57 10.62 1.60
CA LYS A 15 3.98 10.73 3.00
C LYS A 15 5.10 9.78 3.39
N VAL A 16 5.37 8.74 2.61
CA VAL A 16 6.48 7.80 2.83
C VAL A 16 7.84 8.52 2.87
N LYS A 17 8.00 9.64 2.15
CA LYS A 17 9.25 10.40 2.12
C LYS A 17 9.64 11.03 3.46
N LEU A 18 8.69 11.18 4.38
CA LEU A 18 8.95 11.66 5.75
C LEU A 18 9.77 10.65 6.57
N SER A 19 9.69 9.36 6.21
CA SER A 19 10.47 8.31 6.86
C SER A 19 11.90 8.25 6.32
N GLN A 20 12.80 7.72 7.15
CA GLN A 20 14.19 7.42 6.76
C GLN A 20 14.23 6.61 5.46
N SER A 21 15.19 6.92 4.59
CA SER A 21 15.30 6.35 3.25
C SER A 21 15.28 4.81 3.22
N GLN A 22 15.93 4.18 4.19
CA GLN A 22 15.99 2.74 4.37
C GLN A 22 14.67 2.07 4.78
N HIS A 23 13.66 2.82 5.23
CA HIS A 23 12.38 2.27 5.68
C HIS A 23 11.21 2.64 4.78
N ARG A 24 11.45 3.28 3.64
CA ARG A 24 10.40 3.86 2.80
C ARG A 24 9.49 2.79 2.19
N ALA A 25 10.02 1.75 1.54
CA ALA A 25 9.18 0.68 0.98
C ALA A 25 8.37 -0.05 2.06
N VAL A 26 8.96 -0.29 3.24
CA VAL A 26 8.24 -0.87 4.39
C VAL A 26 7.10 0.05 4.85
N ARG A 27 7.36 1.36 4.97
CA ARG A 27 6.32 2.33 5.32
C ARG A 27 5.23 2.42 4.27
N ALA A 28 5.56 2.30 2.98
CA ALA A 28 4.58 2.27 1.89
C ALA A 28 3.59 1.11 2.05
N ILE A 29 4.08 -0.10 2.34
CA ILE A 29 3.23 -1.27 2.60
C ILE A 29 2.32 -1.04 3.81
N ASN A 30 2.87 -0.51 4.91
CA ASN A 30 2.08 -0.22 6.10
C ASN A 30 1.01 0.84 5.83
N MET A 31 1.31 1.87 5.05
CA MET A 31 0.33 2.88 4.63
C MET A 31 -0.79 2.28 3.76
N ILE A 32 -0.48 1.33 2.88
CA ILE A 32 -1.51 0.63 2.09
C ILE A 32 -2.43 -0.18 3.01
N ARG A 33 -1.86 -0.87 4.01
CA ARG A 33 -2.64 -1.60 5.02
C ARG A 33 -3.54 -0.66 5.83
N GLU A 34 -3.00 0.45 6.33
CA GLU A 34 -3.77 1.48 7.04
C GLU A 34 -4.91 2.04 6.17
N PHE A 35 -4.64 2.29 4.89
CA PHE A 35 -5.64 2.78 3.94
C PHE A 35 -6.78 1.77 3.74
N ALA A 36 -6.44 0.50 3.50
CA ALA A 36 -7.42 -0.57 3.33
C ALA A 36 -8.26 -0.79 4.59
N GLN A 37 -7.63 -0.76 5.77
CA GLN A 37 -8.34 -0.88 7.05
C GLN A 37 -9.35 0.25 7.24
N HIS A 38 -8.98 1.48 6.93
CA HIS A 38 -9.85 2.65 7.09
C HIS A 38 -11.05 2.63 6.13
N HIS A 39 -10.85 2.23 4.87
CA HIS A 39 -11.90 2.30 3.84
C HIS A 39 -12.80 1.07 3.81
N MET A 40 -12.25 -0.11 4.08
CA MET A 40 -12.98 -1.39 4.02
C MET A 40 -13.44 -1.87 5.40
N LYS A 41 -12.90 -1.30 6.49
CA LYS A 41 -13.20 -1.70 7.89
C LYS A 41 -12.94 -3.18 8.16
N VAL A 42 -11.86 -3.71 7.58
CA VAL A 42 -11.42 -5.11 7.72
C VAL A 42 -10.18 -5.18 8.61
N GLU A 43 -10.12 -6.15 9.52
CA GLU A 43 -8.98 -6.35 10.42
C GLU A 43 -7.82 -7.10 9.75
N THR A 44 -8.12 -8.17 9.01
CA THR A 44 -7.10 -9.01 8.35
C THR A 44 -6.96 -8.61 6.89
N ILE A 45 -5.84 -7.98 6.55
CA ILE A 45 -5.55 -7.52 5.19
C ILE A 45 -4.39 -8.36 4.64
N LYS A 46 -4.67 -9.10 3.56
CA LYS A 46 -3.66 -9.80 2.78
C LYS A 46 -3.30 -8.93 1.59
N ILE A 47 -2.00 -8.69 1.40
CA ILE A 47 -1.48 -7.94 0.27
C ILE A 47 -0.93 -8.96 -0.72
N ASP A 48 -1.31 -8.80 -1.98
CA ASP A 48 -0.82 -9.67 -3.04
C ASP A 48 0.69 -9.49 -3.28
N GLU A 49 1.34 -10.55 -3.76
CA GLU A 49 2.78 -10.55 -3.99
C GLU A 49 3.18 -9.64 -5.14
N GLU A 50 2.36 -9.50 -6.18
CA GLU A 50 2.61 -8.60 -7.30
C GLU A 50 2.64 -7.14 -6.83
N LEU A 51 1.67 -6.74 -6.01
CA LEU A 51 1.63 -5.41 -5.40
C LEU A 51 2.86 -5.15 -4.53
N ALA A 52 3.32 -6.15 -3.77
CA ALA A 52 4.55 -6.03 -3.00
C ALA A 52 5.75 -5.83 -3.94
N ARG A 53 5.91 -6.67 -4.97
CA ARG A 53 7.01 -6.55 -5.95
C ARG A 53 7.03 -5.18 -6.61
N ASP A 54 5.88 -4.63 -6.99
CA ASP A 54 5.77 -3.29 -7.55
C ASP A 54 6.26 -2.18 -6.61
N ILE A 55 5.94 -2.29 -5.32
CA ILE A 55 6.42 -1.34 -4.31
C ILE A 55 7.95 -1.42 -4.16
N TRP A 56 8.51 -2.63 -4.23
CA TRP A 56 9.94 -2.89 -4.08
C TRP A 56 10.74 -2.83 -5.39
N ALA A 57 10.10 -2.65 -6.55
CA ALA A 57 10.72 -2.71 -7.87
C ALA A 57 11.90 -1.74 -8.06
N ARG A 58 11.86 -0.57 -7.39
CA ARG A 58 12.94 0.43 -7.41
C ARG A 58 13.80 0.43 -6.13
N GLY A 59 13.75 -0.66 -5.38
CA GLY A 59 14.43 -0.84 -4.11
C GLY A 59 13.80 -0.07 -2.94
N VAL A 60 14.38 -0.26 -1.75
CA VAL A 60 13.79 0.22 -0.49
C VAL A 60 13.64 1.74 -0.40
N ARG A 61 14.49 2.50 -1.11
CA ARG A 61 14.62 3.95 -1.00
C ARG A 61 13.62 4.74 -1.85
N ASN A 62 13.08 4.14 -2.91
CA ASN A 62 12.31 4.85 -3.93
C ASN A 62 10.99 4.15 -4.32
N PRO A 63 10.09 3.88 -3.36
CA PRO A 63 8.79 3.29 -3.69
C PRO A 63 7.95 4.22 -4.59
N PRO A 64 6.93 3.69 -5.28
CA PRO A 64 5.94 4.48 -6.03
C PRO A 64 5.32 5.61 -5.19
N ARG A 65 5.07 6.76 -5.82
CA ARG A 65 4.42 7.91 -5.14
C ARG A 65 2.90 7.75 -5.05
N LYS A 66 2.32 6.98 -5.95
CA LYS A 66 0.91 6.63 -6.03
C LYS A 66 0.83 5.19 -6.51
N VAL A 67 -0.13 4.43 -5.99
CA VAL A 67 -0.44 3.09 -6.47
C VAL A 67 -1.94 3.01 -6.67
N ARG A 68 -2.39 2.40 -7.75
CA ARG A 68 -3.80 2.13 -8.01
C ARG A 68 -4.06 0.67 -7.63
N VAL A 69 -4.94 0.46 -6.65
CA VAL A 69 -5.25 -0.85 -6.04
C VAL A 69 -6.76 -0.98 -5.93
#